data_AF-A0A6C0IMZ4-F1
#
_entry.id   AF-A0A6C0IMZ4-F1
#
_cell.length_a   1.000
_cell.length_b   1.000
_cell.length_c   1.000
_cell.angle_alpha   90.00
_cell.angle_beta   90.00
_cell.angle_gamma   90.00
#
_symmetry.space_group_name_H-M   'P 1'
#
loop_
_entity.id
_entity.type
_entity.pdbx_description
1 polymer ?
#
loop_
_entity_poly.entity_id
_entity_poly.type
_entity_poly.pdbx_seq_one_letter_code
_entity_poly.pdbx_strand_id
1 'polypeptide(L)'
;MIMCYFYITHYPTMFNNLSDTEIADLHDTINDLIDNYIEDNMIYIFNPDFKDEMIKSITELVVNDYLYSIEIIVSDEDNEEIYSSIEELTEECIDNYCIYNKIPKRSNSITFEEDGLENKEYLSKTIDYLKNQEQPQQKTREWYLFRYNLITASNLWKVFGTDSQVNSLIYEKCKPFQEYNYESMQSGPLFWGIKYEPVTIMIYEQMFNTKIADFGCIKHPIYSFIGASPDGINVETSNMRYGRMLEIKNIFNREITGIPKKEYWIQMQLQMEVCRLNKCDFVETRIKEFTDQEEFMENKDKYEYKGMVVELLPKFKPCDMSNNNEVLAMNKNKFVYELLSNEDDEESIDSINQRIKTDNENHYIYEIKYWYLDEFSCVLVHRNTLWFEKSVPEIEKIWSTIEKERVGGYEHRASKKRTSSVDNTQRNGCLLEMSDDST
;
A
#
# COMPACT_ATOMS: atom_id res chain seq x y z
N MET A 1 -13.28 -27.64 23.24
CA MET A 1 -14.33 -26.62 23.35
C MET A 1 -14.56 -26.31 24.82
N ILE A 2 -13.95 -25.25 25.32
CA ILE A 2 -14.42 -24.58 26.53
C ILE A 2 -14.78 -23.19 26.03
N MET A 3 -16.07 -22.95 25.82
CA MET A 3 -16.57 -21.61 25.51
C MET A 3 -16.38 -20.74 26.74
N CYS A 4 -15.57 -19.70 26.61
CA CYS A 4 -15.57 -18.60 27.56
C CYS A 4 -16.71 -17.66 27.16
N TYR A 5 -17.86 -17.81 27.84
CA TYR A 5 -18.84 -16.73 27.91
C TYR A 5 -18.17 -15.52 28.56
N PHE A 6 -17.81 -14.52 27.78
CA PHE A 6 -17.63 -13.18 28.32
C PHE A 6 -19.01 -12.58 28.57
N TYR A 7 -19.19 -12.00 29.75
CA TYR A 7 -20.46 -11.44 30.20
C TYR A 7 -20.85 -10.24 29.33
N ILE A 8 -21.87 -10.41 28.49
CA ILE A 8 -22.60 -9.29 27.89
C ILE A 8 -23.14 -8.42 29.01
N THR A 9 -22.73 -7.15 29.04
CA THR A 9 -23.08 -6.25 30.15
C THR A 9 -24.49 -5.67 30.03
N HIS A 10 -25.12 -5.68 28.86
CA HIS A 10 -26.51 -5.28 28.61
C HIS A 10 -27.07 -6.09 27.43
N TYR A 11 -28.01 -6.99 27.67
CA TYR A 11 -28.77 -7.59 26.59
C TYR A 11 -29.89 -6.63 26.15
N PRO A 12 -30.10 -6.43 24.84
CA PRO A 12 -31.26 -5.71 24.32
C PRO A 12 -32.58 -6.23 24.90
N THR A 13 -33.59 -5.38 24.98
CA THR A 13 -34.89 -5.63 25.64
C THR A 13 -35.58 -6.91 25.16
N MET A 14 -35.35 -7.29 23.91
CA MET A 14 -35.83 -8.52 23.27
C MET A 14 -35.34 -9.81 23.96
N PHE A 15 -34.08 -9.86 24.39
CA PHE A 15 -33.47 -11.04 25.01
C PHE A 15 -34.03 -11.34 26.41
N ASN A 16 -34.75 -10.39 27.04
CA ASN A 16 -35.43 -10.65 28.31
C ASN A 16 -36.53 -11.72 28.20
N ASN A 17 -36.98 -12.01 26.98
CA ASN A 17 -37.98 -13.05 26.70
C ASN A 17 -37.36 -14.40 26.33
N LEU A 18 -36.04 -14.49 26.18
CA LEU A 18 -35.32 -15.72 25.89
C LEU A 18 -34.77 -16.36 27.17
N SER A 19 -34.74 -17.68 27.21
CA SER A 19 -34.03 -18.44 28.24
C SER A 19 -32.52 -18.40 28.01
N ASP A 20 -31.74 -18.60 29.07
CA ASP A 20 -30.27 -18.68 28.99
C ASP A 20 -29.78 -19.73 27.98
N THR A 21 -30.57 -20.81 27.78
CA THR A 21 -30.25 -21.87 26.79
C THR A 21 -30.49 -21.39 25.37
N GLU A 22 -31.58 -20.67 25.09
CA GLU A 22 -31.84 -20.13 23.75
C GLU A 22 -30.83 -19.04 23.37
N ILE A 23 -30.36 -18.26 24.35
CA ILE A 23 -29.28 -17.29 24.15
C ILE A 23 -27.98 -18.05 23.81
N ALA A 24 -27.63 -19.09 24.56
CA ALA A 24 -26.47 -19.92 24.26
C ALA A 24 -26.51 -20.53 22.85
N ASP A 25 -27.65 -21.11 22.47
CA ASP A 25 -27.83 -21.74 21.15
C ASP A 25 -27.72 -20.70 20.01
N LEU A 26 -28.21 -19.47 20.23
CA LEU A 26 -28.06 -18.36 19.28
C LEU A 26 -26.58 -17.97 19.12
N HIS A 27 -25.84 -17.85 20.22
CA HIS A 27 -24.40 -17.57 20.17
C HIS A 27 -23.63 -18.67 19.42
N ASP A 28 -23.95 -19.93 19.66
CA ASP A 28 -23.33 -21.06 18.96
C ASP A 28 -23.63 -21.00 17.46
N THR A 29 -24.89 -20.73 17.10
CA THR A 29 -25.31 -20.55 15.71
C THR A 29 -24.55 -19.41 15.03
N ILE A 30 -24.43 -18.25 15.68
CA ILE A 30 -23.67 -17.10 15.15
C ILE A 30 -22.19 -17.49 14.95
N ASN A 31 -21.58 -18.15 15.93
CA ASN A 31 -20.17 -18.56 15.82
C ASN A 31 -19.95 -19.57 14.68
N ASP A 32 -20.83 -20.55 14.51
CA ASP A 32 -20.78 -21.49 13.39
C ASP A 32 -20.92 -20.77 12.03
N LEU A 33 -21.79 -19.76 11.95
CA LEU A 33 -21.93 -18.93 10.74
C LEU A 33 -20.67 -18.09 10.48
N ILE A 34 -20.04 -17.54 11.53
CA ILE A 34 -18.77 -16.82 11.41
C ILE A 34 -17.67 -17.76 10.88
N ASP A 35 -17.54 -18.95 11.47
CA ASP A 35 -16.56 -19.96 11.05
C ASP A 35 -16.71 -20.30 9.56
N ASN A 36 -17.93 -20.58 9.12
CA ASN A 36 -18.23 -20.86 7.71
C ASN A 36 -17.91 -19.67 6.80
N TYR A 37 -18.34 -18.46 7.20
CA TYR A 37 -18.09 -17.25 6.41
C TYR A 37 -16.60 -16.99 6.23
N ILE A 38 -15.82 -17.10 7.31
CA ILE A 38 -14.36 -16.92 7.27
C ILE A 38 -13.73 -17.99 6.38
N GLU A 39 -14.07 -19.27 6.54
CA GLU A 39 -13.47 -20.35 5.74
C GLU A 39 -13.64 -20.13 4.23
N ASP A 40 -14.82 -19.65 3.81
CA ASP A 40 -15.16 -19.42 2.41
C ASP A 40 -14.67 -18.08 1.85
N ASN A 41 -14.59 -17.04 2.69
CA ASN A 41 -14.41 -15.66 2.22
C ASN A 41 -13.13 -14.98 2.73
N MET A 42 -12.29 -15.64 3.54
CA MET A 42 -11.10 -15.02 4.14
C MET A 42 -10.16 -14.35 3.12
N ILE A 43 -10.10 -14.85 1.89
CA ILE A 43 -9.29 -14.25 0.83
C ILE A 43 -9.69 -12.80 0.55
N TYR A 44 -10.97 -12.44 0.75
CA TYR A 44 -11.55 -11.12 0.44
C TYR A 44 -11.41 -10.09 1.56
N ILE A 45 -10.79 -10.41 2.70
CA ILE A 45 -10.55 -9.48 3.81
C ILE A 45 -9.75 -8.22 3.40
N PHE A 46 -9.10 -8.25 2.23
CA PHE A 46 -8.47 -7.06 1.64
C PHE A 46 -9.48 -5.94 1.30
N ASN A 47 -10.77 -6.24 1.22
CA ASN A 47 -11.84 -5.29 0.95
C ASN A 47 -12.18 -4.49 2.22
N PRO A 48 -12.30 -3.15 2.15
CA PRO A 48 -12.61 -2.33 3.32
C PRO A 48 -13.93 -2.65 4.02
N ASP A 49 -14.93 -3.09 3.26
CA ASP A 49 -16.30 -3.43 3.68
C ASP A 49 -16.46 -4.89 4.14
N PHE A 50 -15.40 -5.69 4.17
CA PHE A 50 -15.47 -7.12 4.47
C PHE A 50 -16.16 -7.43 5.81
N LYS A 51 -15.83 -6.68 6.88
CA LYS A 51 -16.44 -6.88 8.20
C LYS A 51 -17.94 -6.51 8.16
N ASP A 52 -18.28 -5.40 7.52
CA ASP A 52 -19.66 -4.91 7.43
C ASP A 52 -20.53 -5.88 6.63
N GLU A 53 -20.02 -6.39 5.50
CA GLU A 53 -20.71 -7.40 4.69
C GLU A 53 -20.86 -8.74 5.43
N MET A 54 -19.87 -9.13 6.25
CA MET A 54 -19.97 -10.31 7.11
C MET A 54 -21.03 -10.14 8.19
N ILE A 55 -21.02 -9.00 8.91
CA ILE A 55 -22.03 -8.66 9.92
C ILE A 55 -23.42 -8.73 9.30
N LYS A 56 -23.63 -8.02 8.19
CA LYS A 56 -24.91 -7.97 7.49
C LYS A 56 -25.34 -9.37 7.03
N SER A 57 -24.47 -10.12 6.37
CA SER A 57 -24.80 -11.46 5.87
C SER A 57 -25.19 -12.41 6.99
N ILE A 58 -24.49 -12.40 8.12
CA ILE A 58 -24.78 -13.29 9.24
C ILE A 58 -26.05 -12.84 9.96
N THR A 59 -26.23 -11.54 10.18
CA THR A 59 -27.43 -10.96 10.77
C THR A 59 -28.68 -11.31 9.95
N GLU A 60 -28.61 -11.15 8.63
CA GLU A 60 -29.71 -11.52 7.72
C GLU A 60 -30.06 -13.01 7.82
N LEU A 61 -29.06 -13.91 7.92
CA LEU A 61 -29.31 -15.35 8.08
C LEU A 61 -29.94 -15.66 9.44
N VAL A 62 -29.45 -15.06 10.52
CA VAL A 62 -29.99 -15.29 11.87
C VAL A 62 -31.42 -14.77 11.98
N VAL A 63 -31.69 -13.56 11.50
CA VAL A 63 -33.04 -12.97 11.54
C VAL A 63 -34.00 -13.76 10.64
N ASN A 64 -33.61 -14.05 9.40
CA ASN A 64 -34.51 -14.68 8.42
C ASN A 64 -34.72 -16.18 8.65
N ASP A 65 -33.66 -16.92 8.97
CA ASP A 65 -33.72 -18.38 9.01
C ASP A 65 -33.92 -18.91 10.43
N TYR A 66 -33.29 -18.31 11.43
CA TYR A 66 -33.41 -18.77 12.81
C TYR A 66 -34.62 -18.16 13.50
N LEU A 67 -34.73 -16.83 13.57
CA LEU A 67 -35.76 -16.16 14.37
C LEU A 67 -37.19 -16.30 13.82
N TYR A 68 -37.40 -16.30 12.49
CA TYR A 68 -38.71 -16.63 11.93
C TYR A 68 -39.09 -18.10 12.17
N SER A 69 -38.12 -19.02 12.20
CA SER A 69 -38.42 -20.44 12.42
C SER A 69 -38.95 -20.76 13.82
N ILE A 70 -38.60 -19.90 14.79
CA ILE A 70 -39.06 -19.99 16.18
C ILE A 70 -40.20 -19.02 16.52
N GLU A 71 -40.83 -18.41 15.50
CA GLU A 71 -41.99 -17.50 15.62
C GLU A 71 -41.78 -16.27 16.54
N ILE A 72 -40.52 -15.83 16.72
CA ILE A 72 -40.21 -14.71 17.63
C ILE A 72 -40.51 -13.34 16.99
N ILE A 73 -40.54 -13.24 15.66
CA ILE A 73 -40.84 -11.99 14.95
C ILE A 73 -42.36 -11.90 14.73
N VAL A 74 -43.04 -11.01 15.46
CA VAL A 74 -44.51 -10.95 15.55
C VAL A 74 -45.13 -9.76 14.79
N SER A 75 -44.36 -8.72 14.46
CA SER A 75 -44.84 -7.57 13.66
C SER A 75 -43.73 -6.85 12.87
N ASP A 76 -44.11 -6.02 11.89
CA ASP A 76 -43.17 -5.26 11.03
C ASP A 76 -42.39 -4.16 11.80
N GLU A 77 -42.96 -3.58 12.86
CA GLU A 77 -42.30 -2.55 13.69
C GLU A 77 -41.29 -3.16 14.68
N ASP A 78 -41.53 -4.40 15.14
CA ASP A 78 -40.58 -5.15 15.97
C ASP A 78 -39.32 -5.58 15.18
N ASN A 79 -39.41 -5.60 13.84
CA ASN A 79 -38.37 -6.16 12.97
C ASN A 79 -37.08 -5.31 12.96
N GLU A 80 -37.16 -3.98 12.97
CA GLU A 80 -35.97 -3.11 12.95
C GLU A 80 -35.19 -3.14 14.28
N GLU A 81 -35.89 -3.11 15.43
CA GLU A 81 -35.24 -3.19 16.75
C GLU A 81 -34.58 -4.56 16.97
N ILE A 82 -35.26 -5.63 16.55
CA ILE A 82 -34.71 -6.99 16.59
C ILE A 82 -33.47 -7.09 15.69
N TYR A 83 -33.57 -6.60 14.44
CA TYR A 83 -32.45 -6.64 13.51
C TYR A 83 -31.23 -5.90 14.08
N SER A 84 -31.41 -4.68 14.58
CA SER A 84 -30.34 -3.89 15.20
C SER A 84 -29.71 -4.63 16.40
N SER A 85 -30.53 -5.28 17.23
CA SER A 85 -30.06 -6.04 18.40
C SER A 85 -29.23 -7.25 18.00
N ILE A 86 -29.63 -7.97 16.95
CA ILE A 86 -28.89 -9.13 16.42
C ILE A 86 -27.63 -8.67 15.69
N GLU A 87 -27.67 -7.53 15.01
CA GLU A 87 -26.50 -6.93 14.35
C GLU A 87 -25.40 -6.61 15.37
N GLU A 88 -25.76 -5.94 16.48
CA GLU A 88 -24.84 -5.65 17.59
C GLU A 88 -24.24 -6.93 18.20
N LEU A 89 -25.08 -7.94 18.46
CA LEU A 89 -24.63 -9.23 18.97
C LEU A 89 -23.69 -9.95 17.99
N THR A 90 -24.01 -9.89 16.70
CA THR A 90 -23.21 -10.49 15.62
C THR A 90 -21.85 -9.80 15.52
N GLU A 91 -21.81 -8.48 15.59
CA GLU A 91 -20.57 -7.71 15.62
C GLU A 91 -19.69 -8.09 16.83
N GLU A 92 -20.28 -8.20 18.03
CA GLU A 92 -19.56 -8.62 19.23
C GLU A 92 -18.98 -10.04 19.08
N CYS A 93 -19.78 -10.98 18.57
CA CYS A 93 -19.32 -12.35 18.31
C CYS A 93 -18.17 -12.38 17.30
N ILE A 94 -18.25 -11.59 16.22
CA ILE A 94 -17.20 -11.46 15.21
C ILE A 94 -15.91 -10.91 15.83
N ASP A 95 -15.99 -9.85 16.64
CA ASP A 95 -14.82 -9.25 17.27
C ASP A 95 -14.15 -10.25 18.24
N ASN A 96 -14.95 -10.95 19.05
CA ASN A 96 -14.46 -12.00 19.95
C ASN A 96 -13.82 -13.17 19.18
N TYR A 97 -14.46 -13.61 18.09
CA TYR A 97 -13.95 -14.65 17.22
C TYR A 97 -12.59 -14.26 16.62
N CYS A 98 -12.47 -13.02 16.11
CA CYS A 98 -11.25 -12.52 15.50
C CYS A 98 -10.11 -12.42 16.53
N ILE A 99 -10.39 -11.98 17.75
CA ILE A 99 -9.41 -11.95 18.85
C ILE A 99 -8.94 -13.37 19.18
N TYR A 100 -9.87 -14.30 19.36
CA TYR A 100 -9.55 -15.70 19.71
C TYR A 100 -8.70 -16.38 18.63
N ASN A 101 -9.08 -16.20 17.36
CA ASN A 101 -8.39 -16.77 16.21
C ASN A 101 -7.21 -15.93 15.70
N LYS A 102 -6.88 -14.83 16.39
CA LYS A 102 -5.78 -13.90 16.04
C LYS A 102 -5.88 -13.37 14.61
N ILE A 103 -7.10 -13.14 14.13
CA ILE A 103 -7.37 -12.49 12.86
C ILE A 103 -7.30 -10.98 13.10
N PRO A 104 -6.27 -10.29 12.56
CA PRO A 104 -6.16 -8.86 12.79
C PRO A 104 -7.23 -8.09 12.03
N LYS A 105 -7.64 -6.95 12.60
CA LYS A 105 -8.36 -5.93 11.85
C LYS A 105 -7.53 -5.50 10.65
N ARG A 106 -8.20 -5.12 9.56
CA ARG A 106 -7.57 -4.70 8.31
C ARG A 106 -6.60 -3.52 8.53
N SER A 107 -6.97 -2.60 9.41
CA SER A 107 -6.16 -1.46 9.81
C SER A 107 -6.60 -0.97 11.19
N ASN A 108 -5.65 -0.49 11.99
CA ASN A 108 -5.87 0.10 13.30
C ASN A 108 -5.41 1.57 13.30
N SER A 109 -6.13 2.43 14.02
CA SER A 109 -5.63 3.78 14.33
C SER A 109 -4.29 3.68 15.06
N ILE A 110 -3.37 4.61 14.78
CA ILE A 110 -2.07 4.68 15.47
C ILE A 110 -2.19 4.85 16.99
N THR A 111 -3.32 5.37 17.47
CA THR A 111 -3.62 5.53 18.91
C THR A 111 -3.72 4.21 19.66
N PHE A 112 -3.85 3.08 18.95
CA PHE A 112 -3.62 1.76 19.53
C PHE A 112 -2.12 1.46 19.52
N GLU A 113 -1.40 2.13 20.41
CA GLU A 113 -0.08 1.71 20.82
C GLU A 113 -0.23 0.44 21.66
N GLU A 114 -0.39 -0.71 20.99
CA GLU A 114 -0.20 -1.99 21.67
C GLU A 114 1.22 -2.01 22.20
N ASP A 115 1.32 -1.99 23.53
CA ASP A 115 2.57 -2.06 24.28
C ASP A 115 3.50 -3.13 23.69
N GLY A 116 4.79 -2.79 23.64
CA GLY A 116 5.88 -3.52 22.99
C GLY A 116 6.12 -4.95 23.51
N LEU A 117 5.16 -5.83 23.26
CA LEU A 117 5.16 -7.25 23.58
C LEU A 117 5.92 -8.09 22.54
N GLU A 118 6.33 -7.49 21.42
CA GLU A 118 7.15 -8.19 20.44
C GLU A 118 8.53 -8.49 21.01
N ASN A 119 8.95 -9.74 20.84
CA ASN A 119 10.24 -10.21 21.32
C ASN A 119 11.37 -9.47 20.57
N LYS A 120 12.01 -8.50 21.24
CA LYS A 120 13.11 -7.71 20.66
C LYS A 120 14.25 -8.57 20.13
N GLU A 121 14.55 -9.70 20.77
CA GLU A 121 15.58 -10.63 20.29
C GLU A 121 15.18 -11.27 18.95
N TYR A 122 13.91 -11.64 18.78
CA TYR A 122 13.39 -12.13 17.51
C TYR A 122 13.48 -11.05 16.42
N LEU A 123 13.10 -9.80 16.74
CA LEU A 123 13.16 -8.68 15.81
C LEU A 123 14.59 -8.38 15.37
N SER A 124 15.55 -8.34 16.30
CA SER A 124 16.96 -8.13 15.97
C SER A 124 17.51 -9.22 15.05
N LYS A 125 17.25 -10.50 15.38
CA LYS A 125 17.65 -11.62 14.51
C LYS A 125 17.02 -11.55 13.12
N THR A 126 15.76 -11.13 13.04
CA THR A 126 15.03 -10.99 11.78
C THR A 126 15.63 -9.86 10.94
N ILE A 127 15.83 -8.67 11.52
CA ILE A 127 16.45 -7.53 10.84
C ILE A 127 17.87 -7.88 10.36
N ASP A 128 18.67 -8.55 11.18
CA ASP A 128 20.01 -8.99 10.79
C ASP A 128 19.95 -10.02 9.66
N TYR A 129 19.01 -10.95 9.69
CA TYR A 129 18.77 -11.87 8.58
C TYR A 129 18.45 -11.11 7.28
N LEU A 130 17.55 -10.10 7.35
CA LEU A 130 17.15 -9.30 6.19
C LEU A 130 18.34 -8.53 5.61
N LYS A 131 19.16 -7.87 6.45
CA LYS A 131 20.37 -7.15 6.02
C LYS A 131 21.37 -8.04 5.26
N ASN A 132 21.39 -9.33 5.58
CA ASN A 132 22.30 -10.29 4.95
C ASN A 132 21.74 -10.95 3.68
N GLN A 133 20.50 -10.64 3.26
CA GLN A 133 19.94 -11.15 2.01
C GLN A 133 20.51 -10.43 0.79
N GLU A 134 20.53 -11.12 -0.35
CA GLU A 134 20.83 -10.50 -1.65
C GLU A 134 19.80 -9.40 -1.93
N GLN A 135 20.27 -8.16 -1.96
CA GLN A 135 19.47 -6.97 -2.19
C GLN A 135 20.18 -6.11 -3.23
N PRO A 136 19.95 -6.37 -4.54
CA PRO A 136 20.56 -5.55 -5.58
C PRO A 136 20.19 -4.08 -5.40
N GLN A 137 21.15 -3.19 -5.64
CA GLN A 137 20.93 -1.75 -5.47
C GLN A 137 19.73 -1.28 -6.30
N GLN A 138 18.82 -0.53 -5.69
CA GLN A 138 17.59 -0.09 -6.36
C GLN A 138 17.89 0.66 -7.67
N LYS A 139 17.03 0.50 -8.68
CA LYS A 139 17.17 1.14 -10.01
C LYS A 139 18.44 0.74 -10.79
N THR A 140 19.08 -0.38 -10.44
CA THR A 140 20.14 -1.02 -11.25
C THR A 140 19.60 -2.11 -12.16
N ARG A 141 20.37 -2.52 -13.17
CA ARG A 141 20.01 -3.64 -14.06
C ARG A 141 19.76 -4.91 -13.26
N GLU A 142 20.62 -5.21 -12.29
CA GLU A 142 20.57 -6.37 -11.43
C GLU A 142 19.27 -6.38 -10.63
N TRP A 143 18.85 -5.23 -10.11
CA TRP A 143 17.56 -5.07 -9.42
C TRP A 143 16.36 -5.33 -10.34
N TYR A 144 16.38 -4.81 -11.56
CA TYR A 144 15.31 -5.08 -12.53
C TYR A 144 15.25 -6.57 -12.93
N LEU A 145 16.41 -7.21 -13.15
CA LEU A 145 16.49 -8.64 -13.44
C LEU A 145 16.01 -9.48 -12.27
N PHE A 146 16.37 -9.12 -11.04
CA PHE A 146 15.94 -9.78 -9.83
C PHE A 146 14.40 -9.74 -9.71
N ARG A 147 13.78 -8.58 -9.96
CA ARG A 147 12.32 -8.39 -9.93
C ARG A 147 11.57 -8.99 -11.11
N TYR A 148 12.23 -9.17 -12.26
CA TYR A 148 11.61 -9.71 -13.47
C TYR A 148 11.05 -11.11 -13.23
N ASN A 149 11.77 -11.93 -12.46
CA ASN A 149 11.37 -13.31 -12.11
C ASN A 149 10.52 -13.39 -10.83
N LEU A 150 9.87 -12.31 -10.43
CA LEU A 150 9.05 -12.26 -9.21
C LEU A 150 7.68 -11.64 -9.49
N ILE A 151 6.64 -12.17 -8.87
CA ILE A 151 5.45 -11.42 -8.50
C ILE A 151 5.85 -10.58 -7.28
N THR A 152 5.80 -9.26 -7.44
CA THR A 152 6.25 -8.32 -6.41
C THR A 152 5.06 -7.78 -5.62
N ALA A 153 5.27 -7.39 -4.36
CA ALA A 153 4.22 -6.84 -3.50
C ALA A 153 3.36 -5.76 -4.19
N SER A 154 3.98 -4.85 -4.94
CA SER A 154 3.30 -3.76 -5.66
C SER A 154 2.42 -4.19 -6.85
N ASN A 155 2.52 -5.44 -7.32
CA ASN A 155 1.68 -5.96 -8.42
C ASN A 155 0.88 -7.22 -8.05
N LEU A 156 1.07 -7.76 -6.84
CA LEU A 156 0.37 -8.95 -6.36
C LEU A 156 -1.15 -8.77 -6.39
N TRP A 157 -1.65 -7.57 -6.05
CA TRP A 157 -3.09 -7.29 -6.02
C TRP A 157 -3.81 -7.57 -7.34
N LYS A 158 -3.10 -7.57 -8.49
CA LYS A 158 -3.66 -7.93 -9.80
C LYS A 158 -4.09 -9.40 -9.87
N VAL A 159 -3.49 -10.29 -9.06
CA VAL A 159 -3.89 -11.71 -8.94
C VAL A 159 -5.34 -11.82 -8.47
N PHE A 160 -5.76 -10.94 -7.56
CA PHE A 160 -7.11 -10.89 -7.00
C PHE A 160 -8.00 -9.85 -7.68
N GLY A 161 -7.61 -9.45 -8.90
CA GLY A 161 -8.30 -8.45 -9.70
C GLY A 161 -9.24 -9.07 -10.73
N THR A 162 -9.69 -8.24 -11.66
CA THR A 162 -10.42 -8.68 -12.86
C THR A 162 -9.54 -9.51 -13.79
N ASP A 163 -10.15 -10.29 -14.69
CA ASP A 163 -9.43 -11.02 -15.74
C ASP A 163 -8.49 -10.12 -16.55
N SER A 164 -8.86 -8.86 -16.78
CA SER A 164 -8.01 -7.88 -17.48
C SER A 164 -6.72 -7.59 -16.70
N GLN A 165 -6.81 -7.45 -15.38
CA GLN A 165 -5.66 -7.20 -14.50
C GLN A 165 -4.77 -8.43 -14.40
N VAL A 166 -5.37 -9.62 -14.27
CA VAL A 166 -4.64 -10.90 -14.30
C VAL A 166 -3.91 -11.08 -15.64
N ASN A 167 -4.60 -10.86 -16.77
CA ASN A 167 -3.99 -10.93 -18.09
C ASN A 167 -2.86 -9.91 -18.25
N SER A 168 -3.03 -8.69 -17.74
CA SER A 168 -1.98 -7.68 -17.73
C SER A 168 -0.75 -8.12 -16.93
N LEU A 169 -0.94 -8.73 -15.75
CA LEU A 169 0.17 -9.25 -14.94
C LEU A 169 0.90 -10.38 -15.69
N ILE A 170 0.17 -11.34 -16.23
CA ILE A 170 0.74 -12.46 -16.97
C ILE A 170 1.53 -11.94 -18.18
N TYR A 171 0.91 -11.08 -19.00
CA TYR A 171 1.54 -10.49 -20.17
C TYR A 171 2.83 -9.73 -19.82
N GLU A 172 2.80 -8.90 -18.76
CA GLU A 172 3.96 -8.16 -18.26
C GLU A 172 5.12 -9.10 -17.88
N LYS A 173 4.81 -10.23 -17.22
CA LYS A 173 5.81 -11.20 -16.74
C LYS A 173 6.26 -12.21 -17.79
N CYS A 174 5.52 -12.37 -18.88
CA CYS A 174 5.93 -13.20 -20.01
C CYS A 174 6.76 -12.42 -21.04
N LYS A 175 6.55 -11.10 -21.17
CA LYS A 175 7.30 -10.26 -22.10
C LYS A 175 8.81 -10.36 -21.84
N PRO A 176 9.67 -10.58 -22.86
CA PRO A 176 11.12 -10.61 -22.69
C PRO A 176 11.63 -9.40 -21.94
N PHE A 177 12.61 -9.62 -21.07
CA PHE A 177 13.29 -8.54 -20.37
C PHE A 177 13.86 -7.54 -21.37
N GLN A 178 13.41 -6.28 -21.28
CA GLN A 178 13.94 -5.18 -22.06
C GLN A 178 14.68 -4.25 -21.11
N GLU A 179 15.92 -3.90 -21.46
CA GLU A 179 16.65 -2.83 -20.78
C GLU A 179 15.90 -1.52 -21.04
N TYR A 180 15.20 -1.03 -20.04
CA TYR A 180 14.55 0.27 -20.12
C TYR A 180 15.56 1.37 -19.78
N ASN A 181 15.76 2.30 -20.72
CA ASN A 181 16.36 3.61 -20.44
C ASN A 181 15.34 4.46 -19.67
N TYR A 182 15.42 4.44 -18.34
CA TYR A 182 14.50 5.15 -17.45
C TYR A 182 14.91 6.61 -17.15
N GLU A 183 15.51 7.31 -18.11
CA GLU A 183 15.76 8.77 -18.00
C GLU A 183 14.49 9.63 -18.15
N SER A 184 13.34 9.02 -18.46
CA SER A 184 12.16 9.74 -18.95
C SER A 184 11.08 10.11 -17.92
N MET A 185 11.26 9.79 -16.63
CA MET A 185 10.23 10.03 -15.60
C MET A 185 10.62 11.22 -14.70
N GLN A 186 10.56 12.43 -15.27
CA GLN A 186 10.88 13.69 -14.58
C GLN A 186 9.64 14.45 -14.07
N SER A 187 8.43 13.93 -14.32
CA SER A 187 7.19 14.61 -13.90
C SER A 187 6.03 13.64 -13.69
N GLY A 188 5.00 14.11 -12.97
CA GLY A 188 3.77 13.37 -12.70
C GLY A 188 3.74 12.63 -11.35
N PRO A 189 2.61 11.96 -11.02
CA PRO A 189 2.36 11.42 -9.69
C PRO A 189 3.36 10.37 -9.21
N LEU A 190 3.92 9.57 -10.14
CA LEU A 190 4.94 8.56 -9.80
C LEU A 190 6.27 9.22 -9.41
N PHE A 191 6.68 10.25 -10.16
CA PHE A 191 7.86 11.04 -9.79
C PHE A 191 7.63 11.79 -8.48
N TRP A 192 6.43 12.32 -8.24
CA TRP A 192 6.06 12.92 -6.96
C TRP A 192 6.24 11.96 -5.78
N GLY A 193 5.73 10.72 -5.94
CA GLY A 193 5.92 9.62 -5.01
C GLY A 193 7.39 9.41 -4.66
N ILE A 194 8.24 9.25 -5.68
CA ILE A 194 9.68 8.99 -5.54
C ILE A 194 10.41 10.21 -4.94
N LYS A 195 10.07 11.43 -5.37
CA LYS A 195 10.72 12.67 -4.95
C LYS A 195 10.54 12.89 -3.45
N TYR A 196 9.34 12.64 -2.92
CA TYR A 196 8.98 13.01 -1.55
C TYR A 196 9.01 11.86 -0.54
N GLU A 197 9.32 10.63 -0.97
CA GLU A 197 9.50 9.49 -0.06
C GLU A 197 10.61 9.76 0.99
N PRO A 198 11.81 10.28 0.64
CA PRO A 198 12.82 10.64 1.64
C PRO A 198 12.34 11.71 2.63
N VAL A 199 11.55 12.68 2.17
CA VAL A 199 10.98 13.72 3.04
C VAL A 199 10.02 13.11 4.06
N THR A 200 9.14 12.21 3.62
CA THR A 200 8.21 11.52 4.52
C THR A 200 8.96 10.66 5.55
N ILE A 201 10.07 10.01 5.17
CA ILE A 201 10.93 9.30 6.13
C ILE A 201 11.52 10.26 7.16
N MET A 202 12.08 11.40 6.74
CA MET A 202 12.65 12.40 7.67
C MET A 202 11.60 12.92 8.66
N ILE A 203 10.39 13.21 8.18
CA ILE A 203 9.25 13.61 9.00
C ILE A 203 8.89 12.51 10.00
N TYR A 204 8.74 11.26 9.53
CA TYR A 204 8.40 10.11 10.37
C TYR A 204 9.46 9.86 11.46
N GLU A 205 10.75 9.92 11.12
CA GLU A 205 11.84 9.79 12.08
C GLU A 205 11.80 10.86 13.18
N GLN A 206 11.52 12.11 12.81
CA GLN A 206 11.39 13.21 13.77
C GLN A 206 10.13 13.06 14.63
N MET A 207 8.97 12.79 14.01
CA MET A 207 7.68 12.61 14.70
C MET A 207 7.71 11.49 15.74
N PHE A 208 8.31 10.35 15.40
CA PHE A 208 8.31 9.17 16.26
C PHE A 208 9.64 8.91 16.97
N ASN A 209 10.59 9.86 16.91
CA ASN A 209 11.93 9.77 17.49
C ASN A 209 12.59 8.41 17.21
N THR A 210 12.76 8.11 15.93
CA THR A 210 13.23 6.80 15.47
C THR A 210 14.23 6.89 14.33
N LYS A 211 14.75 5.73 13.90
CA LYS A 211 15.62 5.57 12.74
C LYS A 211 15.10 4.49 11.81
N ILE A 212 14.95 4.85 10.55
CA ILE A 212 14.49 3.98 9.47
C ILE A 212 15.68 3.59 8.61
N ALA A 213 15.86 2.29 8.39
CA ALA A 213 16.82 1.77 7.43
C ALA A 213 16.12 1.35 6.13
N ASP A 214 16.78 1.60 5.00
CA ASP A 214 16.37 1.17 3.67
C ASP A 214 16.68 -0.33 3.46
N PHE A 215 15.79 -1.02 2.76
CA PHE A 215 15.94 -2.42 2.37
C PHE A 215 15.51 -2.60 0.92
N GLY A 216 16.34 -3.32 0.16
CA GLY A 216 16.07 -3.61 -1.25
C GLY A 216 14.98 -4.65 -1.45
N CYS A 217 14.93 -5.20 -2.66
CA CYS A 217 13.98 -6.27 -2.96
C CYS A 217 14.46 -7.58 -2.33
N ILE A 218 13.64 -8.15 -1.45
CA ILE A 218 13.85 -9.42 -0.76
C ILE A 218 12.93 -10.50 -1.37
N LYS A 219 13.45 -11.71 -1.53
CA LYS A 219 12.67 -12.88 -1.99
C LYS A 219 12.05 -13.60 -0.80
N HIS A 220 10.87 -14.17 -1.01
CA HIS A 220 10.25 -15.06 -0.04
C HIS A 220 11.12 -16.32 0.14
N PRO A 221 11.37 -16.78 1.38
CA PRO A 221 12.27 -17.92 1.64
C PRO A 221 11.76 -19.26 1.09
N ILE A 222 10.44 -19.44 1.01
CA ILE A 222 9.79 -20.66 0.49
C ILE A 222 9.38 -20.49 -0.98
N TYR A 223 8.53 -19.50 -1.29
CA TYR A 223 8.04 -19.22 -2.64
C TYR A 223 8.99 -18.33 -3.44
N SER A 224 9.95 -18.92 -4.15
CA SER A 224 11.00 -18.17 -4.88
C SER A 224 10.50 -17.21 -5.96
N PHE A 225 9.24 -17.33 -6.38
CA PHE A 225 8.56 -16.44 -7.34
C PHE A 225 7.89 -15.23 -6.68
N ILE A 226 7.98 -15.08 -5.36
CA ILE A 226 7.43 -13.95 -4.60
C ILE A 226 8.58 -13.09 -4.08
N GLY A 227 8.42 -11.77 -4.18
CA GLY A 227 9.32 -10.83 -3.51
C GLY A 227 8.66 -9.52 -3.12
N ALA A 228 9.30 -8.80 -2.21
CA ALA A 228 8.81 -7.54 -1.71
C ALA A 228 9.98 -6.58 -1.48
N SER A 229 9.68 -5.28 -1.47
CA SER A 229 10.62 -4.22 -1.09
C SER A 229 9.82 -3.32 -0.16
N PRO A 230 10.11 -3.29 1.15
CA PRO A 230 9.52 -2.27 2.02
C PRO A 230 10.12 -0.91 1.71
N ASP A 231 9.38 0.17 2.03
CA ASP A 231 9.90 1.54 1.89
C ASP A 231 10.85 1.90 3.05
N GLY A 232 10.78 1.14 4.15
CA GLY A 232 11.75 1.22 5.24
C GLY A 232 11.39 0.28 6.41
N ILE A 233 12.34 0.07 7.30
CA ILE A 233 12.12 -0.65 8.57
C ILE A 233 12.74 0.14 9.71
N ASN A 234 12.00 0.30 10.80
CA ASN A 234 12.50 0.90 12.02
C ASN A 234 13.57 0.00 12.67
N VAL A 235 14.77 0.54 12.82
CA VAL A 235 15.94 -0.17 13.38
C VAL A 235 16.40 0.40 14.73
N GLU A 236 15.68 1.38 15.27
CA GLU A 236 16.00 1.96 16.58
C GLU A 236 15.52 1.04 17.70
N THR A 237 16.44 0.25 18.27
CA THR A 237 16.15 -0.78 19.28
C THR A 237 15.50 -0.25 20.56
N SER A 238 15.74 1.01 20.88
CA SER A 238 15.14 1.69 22.03
C SER A 238 13.71 2.16 21.78
N ASN A 239 13.32 2.31 20.50
CA ASN A 239 12.02 2.82 20.09
C ASN A 239 10.93 1.73 20.22
N MET A 240 9.72 2.13 20.61
CA MET A 240 8.57 1.21 20.73
C MET A 240 8.09 0.63 19.39
N ARG A 241 8.46 1.29 18.28
CA ARG A 241 8.16 0.88 16.90
C ARG A 241 9.31 0.07 16.28
N TYR A 242 10.29 -0.38 17.07
CA TYR A 242 11.39 -1.23 16.56
C TYR A 242 10.84 -2.42 15.77
N GLY A 243 11.38 -2.66 14.57
CA GLY A 243 10.94 -3.73 13.67
C GLY A 243 9.64 -3.45 12.91
N ARG A 244 8.98 -2.30 13.11
CA ARG A 244 7.86 -1.91 12.25
C ARG A 244 8.35 -1.51 10.87
N MET A 245 7.69 -2.06 9.85
CA MET A 245 7.91 -1.71 8.46
C MET A 245 7.18 -0.41 8.11
N LEU A 246 7.60 0.26 7.05
CA LEU A 246 6.91 1.42 6.49
C LEU A 246 6.46 1.11 5.07
N GLU A 247 5.26 1.57 4.74
CA GLU A 247 4.74 1.68 3.38
C GLU A 247 4.25 3.11 3.19
N ILE A 248 4.93 3.87 2.35
CA ILE A 248 4.76 5.32 2.17
C ILE A 248 4.00 5.60 0.87
N LYS A 249 3.02 6.51 0.95
CA LYS A 249 2.31 7.05 -0.21
C LYS A 249 2.23 8.56 -0.13
N ASN A 250 3.09 9.24 -0.89
CA ASN A 250 2.98 10.68 -1.10
C ASN A 250 1.83 10.97 -2.07
N ILE A 251 0.75 11.52 -1.55
CA ILE A 251 -0.50 11.73 -2.27
C ILE A 251 -0.48 13.06 -3.01
N PHE A 252 -0.64 12.99 -4.34
CA PHE A 252 -0.71 14.17 -5.19
C PHE A 252 -2.12 14.78 -5.23
N ASN A 253 -3.12 14.01 -5.65
CA ASN A 253 -4.48 14.55 -5.92
C ASN A 253 -5.63 13.89 -5.17
N ARG A 254 -5.46 12.67 -4.63
CA ARG A 254 -6.57 11.99 -3.97
C ARG A 254 -6.73 12.42 -2.51
N GLU A 255 -7.90 12.17 -1.96
CA GLU A 255 -8.14 12.33 -0.53
C GLU A 255 -7.42 11.24 0.26
N ILE A 256 -6.99 11.62 1.46
CA ILE A 256 -6.42 10.72 2.47
C ILE A 256 -7.57 10.40 3.43
N THR A 257 -7.95 9.13 3.48
CA THR A 257 -9.11 8.68 4.26
C THR A 257 -8.70 7.93 5.54
N GLY A 258 -7.41 7.62 5.70
CA GLY A 258 -6.94 6.72 6.75
C GLY A 258 -7.34 5.25 6.53
N ILE A 259 -7.92 4.90 5.37
CA ILE A 259 -8.27 3.53 5.00
C ILE A 259 -7.34 3.13 3.85
N PRO A 260 -6.38 2.20 4.07
CA PRO A 260 -5.52 1.72 3.00
C PRO A 260 -6.37 1.18 1.85
N LYS A 261 -6.00 1.46 0.59
CA LYS A 261 -6.67 0.82 -0.55
C LYS A 261 -6.37 -0.68 -0.61
N LYS A 262 -7.21 -1.45 -1.32
CA LYS A 262 -7.02 -2.89 -1.52
C LYS A 262 -5.60 -3.20 -2.00
N GLU A 263 -5.10 -2.48 -3.01
CA GLU A 263 -3.77 -2.71 -3.57
C GLU A 263 -2.64 -2.50 -2.55
N TYR A 264 -2.75 -1.48 -1.70
CA TYR A 264 -1.73 -1.18 -0.69
C TYR A 264 -1.81 -2.13 0.50
N TRP A 265 -3.01 -2.53 0.91
CA TRP A 265 -3.18 -3.53 1.95
C TRP A 265 -2.55 -4.86 1.55
N ILE A 266 -2.84 -5.36 0.34
CA ILE A 266 -2.24 -6.59 -0.21
C ILE A 266 -0.71 -6.46 -0.30
N GLN A 267 -0.22 -5.30 -0.72
CA GLN A 267 1.21 -5.02 -0.78
C GLN A 267 1.88 -5.14 0.61
N MET A 268 1.30 -4.51 1.64
CA MET A 268 1.81 -4.58 3.01
C MET A 268 1.77 -5.99 3.59
N GLN A 269 0.70 -6.76 3.33
CA GLN A 269 0.64 -8.15 3.77
C GLN A 269 1.77 -9.00 3.17
N LEU A 270 2.04 -8.84 1.87
CA LEU A 270 3.14 -9.57 1.23
C LEU A 270 4.52 -9.11 1.74
N GLN A 271 4.70 -7.81 1.96
CA GLN A 271 5.92 -7.25 2.54
C GLN A 271 6.20 -7.84 3.92
N MET A 272 5.21 -7.84 4.81
CA MET A 272 5.31 -8.43 6.15
C MET A 272 5.57 -9.94 6.11
N GLU A 273 4.93 -10.66 5.18
CA GLU A 273 5.17 -12.08 4.95
C GLU A 273 6.61 -12.38 4.55
N VAL A 274 7.09 -11.71 3.48
CA VAL A 274 8.45 -11.88 2.95
C VAL A 274 9.51 -11.47 3.98
N CYS A 275 9.28 -10.36 4.68
CA CYS A 275 10.24 -9.83 5.66
C CYS A 275 10.14 -10.52 7.03
N ARG A 276 9.11 -11.36 7.25
CA ARG A 276 8.85 -12.08 8.50
C ARG A 276 8.65 -11.15 9.71
N LEU A 277 8.11 -9.97 9.46
CA LEU A 277 7.74 -8.97 10.46
C LEU A 277 6.21 -8.89 10.54
N ASN A 278 5.67 -8.44 11.66
CA ASN A 278 4.23 -8.55 11.93
C ASN A 278 3.47 -7.22 11.82
N LYS A 279 4.17 -6.10 11.70
CA LYS A 279 3.60 -4.76 11.78
C LYS A 279 4.17 -3.86 10.69
N CYS A 280 3.30 -3.12 10.03
CA CYS A 280 3.64 -2.12 9.04
C CYS A 280 2.82 -0.85 9.30
N ASP A 281 3.51 0.29 9.41
CA ASP A 281 2.88 1.60 9.44
C ASP A 281 2.66 2.06 7.99
N PHE A 282 1.39 2.21 7.62
CA PHE A 282 0.96 2.79 6.35
C PHE A 282 0.94 4.31 6.49
N VAL A 283 1.86 4.99 5.82
CA VAL A 283 2.07 6.43 5.95
C VAL A 283 1.61 7.14 4.67
N GLU A 284 0.63 8.01 4.78
CA GLU A 284 0.18 8.88 3.70
C GLU A 284 0.51 10.32 4.04
N THR A 285 1.13 11.02 3.08
CA THR A 285 1.43 12.45 3.22
C THR A 285 0.89 13.21 2.03
N ARG A 286 0.37 14.42 2.28
CA ARG A 286 0.20 15.42 1.24
C ARG A 286 1.25 16.49 1.49
N ILE A 287 2.26 16.50 0.63
CA ILE A 287 3.27 17.57 0.60
C ILE A 287 2.85 18.56 -0.48
N LYS A 288 3.07 19.85 -0.23
CA LYS A 288 2.84 20.91 -1.21
C LYS A 288 4.11 21.75 -1.34
N GLU A 289 4.29 22.33 -2.52
CA GLU A 289 5.42 23.22 -2.82
C GLU A 289 4.93 24.67 -2.73
N PHE A 290 5.78 25.55 -2.19
CA PHE A 290 5.64 26.99 -2.39
C PHE A 290 6.07 27.36 -3.80
N THR A 291 5.58 28.47 -4.31
CA THR A 291 5.92 28.98 -5.65
C THR A 291 7.38 29.37 -5.73
N ASP A 292 7.89 30.02 -4.67
CA ASP A 292 9.25 30.52 -4.56
C ASP A 292 9.70 30.67 -3.10
N GLN A 293 10.92 31.19 -2.91
CA GLN A 293 11.52 31.41 -1.59
C GLN A 293 10.83 32.55 -0.82
N GLU A 294 10.32 33.57 -1.51
CA GLU A 294 9.66 34.70 -0.87
C GLU A 294 8.35 34.23 -0.23
N GLU A 295 7.53 33.48 -0.98
CA GLU A 295 6.32 32.85 -0.45
C GLU A 295 6.64 31.90 0.72
N PHE A 296 7.71 31.10 0.61
CA PHE A 296 8.17 30.27 1.72
C PHE A 296 8.47 31.10 2.98
N MET A 297 9.24 32.18 2.86
CA MET A 297 9.63 33.00 4.01
C MET A 297 8.44 33.70 4.68
N GLU A 298 7.47 34.17 3.89
CA GLU A 298 6.25 34.78 4.41
C GLU A 298 5.33 33.78 5.13
N ASN A 299 5.42 32.49 4.80
CA ASN A 299 4.47 31.47 5.24
C ASN A 299 5.09 30.36 6.12
N LYS A 300 6.42 30.30 6.29
CA LYS A 300 7.11 29.19 6.97
C LYS A 300 6.59 28.91 8.38
N ASP A 301 6.18 29.95 9.10
CA ASP A 301 5.69 29.83 10.48
C ASP A 301 4.30 29.19 10.59
N LYS A 302 3.57 29.06 9.46
CA LYS A 302 2.24 28.43 9.42
C LYS A 302 2.29 26.90 9.49
N TYR A 303 3.44 26.30 9.21
CA TYR A 303 3.58 24.87 9.04
C TYR A 303 4.65 24.32 9.99
N GLU A 304 4.34 23.20 10.66
CA GLU A 304 5.29 22.55 11.57
C GLU A 304 6.46 21.94 10.77
N TYR A 305 6.13 21.12 9.78
CA TYR A 305 7.09 20.46 8.89
C TYR A 305 7.15 21.19 7.55
N LYS A 306 8.34 21.68 7.25
CA LYS A 306 8.69 22.34 5.98
C LYS A 306 10.17 22.13 5.70
N GLY A 307 10.56 22.40 4.48
CA GLY A 307 11.95 22.27 4.11
C GLY A 307 12.21 22.62 2.67
N MET A 308 13.34 22.14 2.17
CA MET A 308 13.73 22.31 0.79
C MET A 308 14.19 20.98 0.16
N VAL A 309 13.90 20.83 -1.13
CA VAL A 309 14.46 19.80 -1.99
C VAL A 309 15.32 20.48 -3.03
N VAL A 310 16.61 20.14 -3.08
CA VAL A 310 17.56 20.67 -4.04
C VAL A 310 17.82 19.62 -5.11
N GLU A 311 17.46 19.93 -6.36
CA GLU A 311 17.83 19.12 -7.51
C GLU A 311 19.20 19.56 -8.05
N LEU A 312 20.09 18.60 -8.17
CA LEU A 312 21.47 18.76 -8.59
C LEU A 312 21.69 18.04 -9.93
N LEU A 313 22.17 18.78 -10.94
CA LEU A 313 22.55 18.23 -12.24
C LEU A 313 24.08 18.09 -12.35
N PRO A 314 24.59 17.04 -13.00
CA PRO A 314 26.02 16.88 -13.20
C PRO A 314 26.59 18.01 -14.06
N LYS A 315 27.75 18.57 -13.66
CA LYS A 315 28.43 19.66 -14.40
C LYS A 315 28.99 19.21 -15.74
N PHE A 316 29.32 17.93 -15.88
CA PHE A 316 29.86 17.35 -17.09
C PHE A 316 28.96 16.19 -17.54
N LYS A 317 28.50 16.21 -18.79
CA LYS A 317 28.07 14.99 -19.48
C LYS A 317 29.27 14.50 -20.28
N PRO A 318 29.96 13.41 -19.89
CA PRO A 318 31.02 12.87 -20.72
C PRO A 318 30.42 12.52 -22.08
N CYS A 319 31.08 12.98 -23.14
CA CYS A 319 30.83 12.56 -24.52
C CYS A 319 31.19 11.08 -24.76
N ASP A 320 31.74 10.40 -23.74
CA ASP A 320 32.15 9.01 -23.81
C ASP A 320 31.09 8.05 -23.28
N MET A 321 30.65 7.18 -24.19
CA MET A 321 29.88 5.96 -23.96
C MET A 321 30.70 4.92 -23.18
N SER A 322 31.22 5.29 -22.01
CA SER A 322 31.94 4.34 -21.17
C SER A 322 30.93 3.46 -20.41
N ASN A 323 31.04 2.14 -20.54
CA ASN A 323 30.31 1.15 -19.73
C ASN A 323 30.80 1.12 -18.26
N ASN A 324 31.48 2.17 -17.80
CA ASN A 324 31.99 2.22 -16.44
C ASN A 324 30.86 2.69 -15.51
N ASN A 325 30.42 1.79 -14.63
CA ASN A 325 29.36 2.03 -13.66
C ASN A 325 29.64 3.26 -12.76
N GLU A 326 30.91 3.57 -12.47
CA GLU A 326 31.29 4.74 -11.67
C GLU A 326 31.02 6.05 -12.42
N VAL A 327 31.33 6.10 -13.73
CA VAL A 327 31.08 7.26 -14.59
C VAL A 327 29.56 7.46 -14.78
N LEU A 328 28.81 6.37 -14.96
CA LEU A 328 27.35 6.42 -15.04
C LEU A 328 26.70 6.89 -13.73
N ALA A 329 27.23 6.49 -12.58
CA ALA A 329 26.76 6.96 -11.27
C ALA A 329 27.03 8.46 -11.05
N MET A 330 28.19 8.96 -11.50
CA MET A 330 28.54 10.38 -11.41
C MET A 330 27.65 11.29 -12.28
N ASN A 331 27.01 10.75 -13.32
CA ASN A 331 26.16 11.48 -14.27
C ASN A 331 24.66 11.46 -13.94
N LYS A 332 24.26 10.95 -12.77
CA LYS A 332 22.86 10.96 -12.35
C LYS A 332 22.50 12.28 -11.68
N ASN A 333 21.26 12.72 -11.89
CA ASN A 333 20.64 13.76 -11.07
C ASN A 333 20.67 13.31 -9.62
N LYS A 334 20.94 14.24 -8.71
CA LYS A 334 20.88 14.00 -7.27
C LYS A 334 19.82 14.91 -6.66
N PHE A 335 19.16 14.41 -5.62
CA PHE A 335 18.27 15.20 -4.78
C PHE A 335 18.87 15.28 -3.38
N VAL A 336 18.93 16.48 -2.82
CA VAL A 336 19.29 16.73 -1.42
C VAL A 336 18.07 17.26 -0.71
N TYR A 337 17.83 16.75 0.49
CA TYR A 337 16.64 17.04 1.28
C TYR A 337 17.06 17.65 2.60
N GLU A 338 16.45 18.77 2.97
CA GLU A 338 16.72 19.47 4.23
C GLU A 338 15.41 19.84 4.89
N LEU A 339 15.29 19.54 6.18
CA LEU A 339 14.22 20.04 7.05
C LEU A 339 14.60 21.43 7.53
N LEU A 340 13.65 22.35 7.50
CA LEU A 340 13.84 23.73 7.95
C LEU A 340 12.94 24.01 9.16
N SER A 341 13.49 24.74 10.11
CA SER A 341 12.83 25.25 11.31
C SER A 341 12.30 26.68 11.08
N ASN A 342 11.58 27.22 12.05
CA ASN A 342 11.15 28.63 12.01
C ASN A 342 12.34 29.60 12.22
N GLU A 343 13.41 29.11 12.85
CA GLU A 343 14.62 29.90 13.15
C GLU A 343 15.50 30.09 11.90
N ASP A 344 15.34 29.25 10.88
CA ASP A 344 16.10 29.34 9.63
C ASP A 344 15.65 30.56 8.82
N ASP A 345 16.48 31.59 8.81
CA ASP A 345 16.34 32.83 8.03
C ASP A 345 17.08 32.75 6.68
N GLU A 346 17.09 33.86 5.93
CA GLU A 346 17.72 33.89 4.59
C GLU A 346 19.21 33.56 4.65
N GLU A 347 19.92 34.05 5.67
CA GLU A 347 21.35 33.77 5.85
C GLU A 347 21.60 32.29 6.17
N SER A 348 20.70 31.67 6.94
CA SER A 348 20.74 30.23 7.26
C SER A 348 20.52 29.38 6.00
N ILE A 349 19.54 29.74 5.17
CA ILE A 349 19.27 29.07 3.89
C ILE A 349 20.45 29.22 2.92
N ASP A 350 21.05 30.41 2.85
CA ASP A 350 22.25 30.63 2.02
C ASP A 350 23.43 29.78 2.49
N SER A 351 23.60 29.64 3.80
CA SER A 351 24.62 28.77 4.39
C SER A 351 24.40 27.31 4.05
N ILE A 352 23.15 26.83 4.10
CA ILE A 352 22.75 25.48 3.66
C ILE A 352 23.07 25.29 2.18
N ASN A 353 22.70 26.25 1.33
CA ASN A 353 22.98 26.22 -0.10
C ASN A 353 24.49 26.17 -0.41
N GLN A 354 25.31 26.90 0.34
CA GLN A 354 26.77 26.85 0.21
C GLN A 354 27.34 25.50 0.63
N ARG A 355 26.85 24.92 1.73
CA ARG A 355 27.22 23.56 2.16
C ARG A 355 26.87 22.53 1.08
N ILE A 356 25.64 22.55 0.56
CA ILE A 356 25.19 21.62 -0.49
C ILE A 356 26.08 21.71 -1.75
N LYS A 357 26.45 22.93 -2.17
CA LYS A 357 27.37 23.14 -3.30
C LYS A 357 28.76 22.57 -3.02
N THR A 358 29.26 22.74 -1.81
CA THR A 358 30.60 22.26 -1.38
C THR A 358 30.63 20.74 -1.31
N ASP A 359 29.59 20.11 -0.75
CA ASP A 359 29.49 18.65 -0.65
C ASP A 359 29.26 17.97 -2.01
N ASN A 360 28.87 18.74 -3.03
CA ASN A 360 28.53 18.24 -4.37
C ASN A 360 29.31 18.97 -5.48
N GLU A 361 30.64 19.03 -5.37
CA GLU A 361 31.50 19.79 -6.30
C GLU A 361 31.34 19.42 -7.78
N ASN A 362 30.92 18.19 -8.11
CA ASN A 362 30.71 17.71 -9.48
C ASN A 362 29.32 18.03 -10.05
N HIS A 363 28.44 18.64 -9.25
CA HIS A 363 27.07 18.99 -9.62
C HIS A 363 26.82 20.49 -9.45
N TYR A 364 25.87 21.03 -10.20
CA TYR A 364 25.35 22.38 -9.98
C TYR A 364 23.90 22.31 -9.52
N ILE A 365 23.49 23.28 -8.71
CA ILE A 365 22.08 23.44 -8.31
C ILE A 365 21.29 23.84 -9.55
N TYR A 366 20.36 22.96 -9.95
CA TYR A 366 19.45 23.21 -11.05
C TYR A 366 18.18 23.90 -10.55
N GLU A 367 17.59 23.36 -9.49
CA GLU A 367 16.35 23.87 -8.92
C GLU A 367 16.33 23.67 -7.41
N ILE A 368 15.71 24.60 -6.70
CA ILE A 368 15.36 24.47 -5.28
C ILE A 368 13.85 24.57 -5.18
N LYS A 369 13.22 23.57 -4.56
CA LYS A 369 11.79 23.56 -4.23
C LYS A 369 11.60 23.64 -2.74
N TYR A 370 10.89 24.66 -2.27
CA TYR A 370 10.47 24.78 -0.88
C TYR A 370 9.13 24.07 -0.71
N TRP A 371 9.00 23.29 0.35
CA TRP A 371 7.83 22.44 0.58
C TRP A 371 7.32 22.56 2.01
N TYR A 372 6.05 22.23 2.22
CA TYR A 372 5.43 22.04 3.53
C TYR A 372 4.56 20.78 3.53
N LEU A 373 4.39 20.21 4.72
CA LEU A 373 3.45 19.13 4.97
C LEU A 373 2.05 19.71 5.19
N ASP A 374 1.12 19.37 4.29
CA ASP A 374 -0.29 19.81 4.34
C ASP A 374 -1.16 18.81 5.12
N GLU A 375 -0.94 17.51 4.92
CA GLU A 375 -1.69 16.45 5.57
C GLU A 375 -0.78 15.25 5.87
N PHE A 376 -0.97 14.61 7.02
CA PHE A 376 -0.27 13.39 7.42
C PHE A 376 -1.27 12.41 8.01
N SER A 377 -1.23 11.17 7.53
CA SER A 377 -1.97 10.05 8.10
C SER A 377 -1.04 8.86 8.26
N CYS A 378 -1.15 8.18 9.39
CA CYS A 378 -0.38 6.99 9.70
C CYS A 378 -1.29 5.96 10.35
N VAL A 379 -1.34 4.77 9.77
CA VAL A 379 -2.28 3.70 10.13
C VAL A 379 -1.50 2.41 10.33
N LEU A 380 -1.73 1.71 11.43
CA LEU A 380 -1.05 0.46 11.73
C LEU A 380 -1.76 -0.70 11.03
N VAL A 381 -1.01 -1.51 10.30
CA VAL A 381 -1.49 -2.75 9.67
C VAL A 381 -0.71 -3.94 10.24
N HIS A 382 -1.45 -4.95 10.66
CA HIS A 382 -0.86 -6.20 11.17
C HIS A 382 -0.84 -7.27 10.09
N ARG A 383 0.17 -8.14 10.16
CA ARG A 383 0.27 -9.30 9.29
C ARG A 383 -0.86 -10.28 9.56
N ASN A 384 -1.54 -10.68 8.50
CA ASN A 384 -2.60 -11.66 8.48
C ASN A 384 -2.09 -12.94 7.79
N THR A 385 -1.58 -13.87 8.60
CA THR A 385 -1.01 -15.13 8.10
C THR A 385 -2.08 -16.02 7.46
N LEU A 386 -3.29 -16.04 8.03
CA LEU A 386 -4.41 -16.82 7.51
C LEU A 386 -4.81 -16.34 6.11
N TRP A 387 -4.85 -15.03 5.87
CA TRP A 387 -5.07 -14.48 4.53
C TRP A 387 -3.98 -14.95 3.54
N PHE A 388 -2.70 -14.91 3.94
CA PHE A 388 -1.62 -15.33 3.05
C PHE A 388 -1.71 -16.83 2.72
N GLU A 389 -2.01 -17.67 3.72
CA GLU A 389 -2.22 -19.12 3.53
C GLU A 389 -3.32 -19.43 2.50
N LYS A 390 -4.45 -18.71 2.58
CA LYS A 390 -5.55 -18.84 1.60
C LYS A 390 -5.20 -18.23 0.24
N SER A 391 -4.30 -17.25 0.21
CA SER A 391 -3.92 -16.51 -1.00
C SER A 391 -2.88 -17.23 -1.86
N VAL A 392 -1.89 -17.88 -1.26
CA VAL A 392 -0.76 -18.52 -1.94
C VAL A 392 -1.18 -19.45 -3.09
N PRO A 393 -2.18 -20.33 -2.95
CA PRO A 393 -2.58 -21.23 -4.04
C PRO A 393 -3.00 -20.49 -5.33
N GLU A 394 -3.68 -19.35 -5.22
CA GLU A 394 -4.05 -18.54 -6.39
C GLU A 394 -2.83 -17.85 -6.99
N ILE A 395 -1.87 -17.41 -6.16
CA ILE A 395 -0.60 -16.83 -6.65
C ILE A 395 0.21 -17.89 -7.42
N GLU A 396 0.33 -19.10 -6.88
CA GLU A 396 1.03 -20.23 -7.50
C GLU A 396 0.41 -20.63 -8.85
N LYS A 397 -0.91 -20.65 -8.93
CA LYS A 397 -1.65 -20.93 -10.17
C LYS A 397 -1.37 -19.89 -11.26
N ILE A 398 -1.34 -18.61 -10.90
CA ILE A 398 -0.97 -17.54 -11.84
C ILE A 398 0.50 -17.65 -12.24
N TRP A 399 1.40 -17.92 -11.29
CA TRP A 399 2.82 -18.12 -11.60
C TRP A 399 3.06 -19.30 -12.53
N SER A 400 2.41 -20.44 -12.28
CA SER A 400 2.46 -21.63 -13.16
C SER A 400 1.97 -21.30 -14.58
N THR A 401 0.96 -20.43 -14.70
CA THR A 401 0.48 -19.93 -15.99
C THR A 401 1.54 -19.07 -16.68
N ILE A 402 2.20 -18.17 -15.94
CA ILE A 402 3.31 -17.35 -16.45
C ILE A 402 4.43 -18.25 -16.99
N GLU A 403 4.88 -19.25 -16.21
CA GLU A 403 5.96 -20.15 -16.64
C GLU A 403 5.61 -20.90 -17.92
N LYS A 404 4.37 -21.39 -18.02
CA LYS A 404 3.86 -22.09 -19.20
C LYS A 404 3.78 -21.17 -20.43
N GLU A 405 3.16 -20.00 -20.30
CA GLU A 405 2.93 -19.08 -21.42
C GLU A 405 4.19 -18.33 -21.85
N ARG A 406 5.16 -18.14 -20.95
CA ARG A 406 6.48 -17.58 -21.28
C ARG A 406 7.23 -18.43 -22.32
N VAL A 407 6.99 -19.73 -22.36
CA VAL A 407 7.55 -20.66 -23.36
C VAL A 407 6.56 -20.95 -24.49
N GLY A 408 5.28 -21.12 -24.17
CA GLY A 408 4.24 -21.53 -25.12
C GLY A 408 3.62 -20.42 -25.98
N GLY A 409 3.94 -19.15 -25.70
CA GLY A 409 3.32 -17.98 -26.31
C GLY A 409 2.33 -17.29 -25.35
N TYR A 410 2.35 -15.96 -25.34
CA TYR A 410 1.61 -15.11 -24.38
C TYR A 410 0.86 -13.95 -25.06
N GLU A 411 0.91 -13.86 -26.39
CA GLU A 411 0.35 -12.78 -27.21
C GLU A 411 -1.17 -12.68 -27.07
N HIS A 412 -1.86 -13.78 -26.79
CA HIS A 412 -3.31 -13.80 -26.53
C HIS A 412 -3.72 -13.03 -25.27
N ARG A 413 -2.77 -12.77 -24.35
CA ARG A 413 -2.99 -11.97 -23.14
C ARG A 413 -2.84 -10.47 -23.37
N ALA A 414 -2.38 -10.04 -24.55
CA ALA A 414 -2.18 -8.64 -24.87
C ALA A 414 -3.49 -7.84 -24.76
N SER A 415 -3.41 -6.59 -24.30
CA SER A 415 -4.58 -5.73 -24.23
C SER A 415 -5.16 -5.49 -25.62
N LYS A 416 -6.47 -5.73 -25.77
CA LYS A 416 -7.17 -5.41 -27.01
C LYS A 416 -7.24 -3.89 -27.14
N LYS A 417 -6.62 -3.33 -28.19
CA LYS A 417 -6.79 -1.91 -28.51
C LYS A 417 -8.27 -1.64 -28.74
N ARG A 418 -8.85 -0.69 -28.00
CA ARG A 418 -10.19 -0.17 -28.31
C ARG A 418 -10.13 0.46 -29.70
N THR A 419 -10.83 -0.13 -30.67
CA THR A 419 -11.19 0.58 -31.90
C THR A 419 -12.16 1.69 -31.49
N SER A 420 -11.76 2.94 -31.63
CA SER A 420 -12.67 4.07 -31.50
C SER A 420 -13.75 3.92 -32.56
N SER A 421 -15.01 3.80 -32.15
CA SER A 421 -16.16 3.86 -33.05
C SER A 421 -16.40 5.31 -33.50
N VAL A 422 -15.47 5.85 -34.27
CA VAL A 422 -15.61 7.12 -35.01
C VAL A 422 -14.90 6.93 -36.34
N ASP A 423 -15.67 6.47 -37.33
CA ASP A 423 -15.63 6.87 -38.74
C ASP A 423 -16.33 5.79 -39.57
N ASN A 424 -17.66 5.83 -39.51
CA ASN A 424 -18.49 5.30 -40.59
C ASN A 424 -19.54 6.36 -40.95
N THR A 425 -19.09 7.60 -41.14
CA THR A 425 -19.82 8.61 -41.89
C THR A 425 -19.28 8.63 -43.31
N GLN A 426 -20.20 8.33 -44.23
CA GLN A 426 -20.02 8.34 -45.66
C GLN A 426 -19.18 9.53 -46.14
N ARG A 427 -18.04 9.23 -46.78
CA ARG A 427 -17.42 10.15 -47.75
C ARG A 427 -18.36 10.28 -48.96
N ASN A 428 -19.33 11.19 -48.88
CA ASN A 428 -19.90 11.80 -50.07
C ASN A 428 -18.95 12.92 -50.50
N GLY A 429 -18.22 12.67 -51.60
CA GLY A 429 -17.35 13.65 -52.22
C GLY A 429 -18.14 14.86 -52.72
N CYS A 430 -17.69 16.05 -52.32
CA CYS A 430 -18.07 17.29 -52.97
C CYS A 430 -16.94 17.64 -53.95
N LEU A 431 -17.19 17.43 -55.25
CA LEU A 431 -16.37 17.94 -56.35
C LEU A 431 -16.54 19.46 -56.42
N LEU A 432 -15.43 20.19 -56.42
CA LEU A 432 -15.35 21.51 -57.05
C LEU A 432 -14.23 21.44 -58.09
N GLU A 433 -14.65 21.39 -59.35
CA GLU A 433 -13.78 21.57 -60.52
C GLU A 433 -13.42 23.06 -60.65
N MET A 434 -12.12 23.35 -60.75
CA MET A 434 -11.64 24.63 -61.27
C MET A 434 -11.23 24.40 -62.72
N SER A 435 -12.00 24.98 -63.65
CA SER A 435 -11.66 25.08 -65.06
C SER A 435 -10.67 26.24 -65.27
N ASP A 436 -9.44 25.92 -65.64
CA ASP A 436 -8.58 26.83 -66.39
C ASP A 436 -8.92 26.67 -67.87
N ASP A 437 -9.35 27.76 -68.52
CA ASP A 437 -8.99 27.97 -69.92
C ASP A 437 -9.03 29.47 -70.27
N SER A 438 -7.92 29.91 -70.83
CA SER A 438 -7.65 31.22 -71.38
C SER A 438 -8.35 31.44 -72.72
N THR A 439 -9.14 32.51 -72.87
CA THR A 439 -9.02 33.53 -73.94
C THR A 439 -9.93 34.73 -73.68
#